data_AF-A0A183M624-F1
#
_entry.id   AF-A0A183M624-F1
#
_cell.length_a   1.000
_cell.length_b   1.000
_cell.length_c   1.000
_cell.angle_alpha   90.00
_cell.angle_beta   90.00
_cell.angle_gamma   90.00
#
_symmetry.space_group_name_H-M   'P 1'
#
loop_
_entity.id
_entity.type
_entity.pdbx_description
1 polymer ?
#
loop_
_entity_poly.entity_id
_entity_poly.type
_entity_poly.pdbx_seq_one_letter_code
_entity_poly.pdbx_strand_id
1 'polypeptide(L)' 'MLLYSGHEKENAPHTQGVALMLSKVARNALVGWESHGSRIIKALFKTMKEGTTINIIQCYAPTNDSNDDI' A
#
# COMPACT_ATOMS: atom_id res chain seq x y z
N MET A 1 -0.91 -13.54 0.45
CA MET A 1 -1.69 -12.59 1.28
C MET A 1 -1.62 -11.24 0.58
N LEU A 2 -2.72 -10.51 0.53
CA LEU A 2 -2.80 -9.20 -0.11
C LEU A 2 -3.06 -8.15 0.96
N LEU A 3 -2.20 -7.13 1.03
CA LEU A 3 -2.51 -5.91 1.78
C LEU A 3 -3.16 -4.95 0.78
N TYR A 4 -4.33 -4.43 1.11
CA TYR A 4 -5.10 -3.59 0.21
C TYR A 4 -5.56 -2.34 0.94
N SER A 5 -5.35 -1.20 0.30
CA SER A 5 -5.98 0.06 0.65
C SER A 5 -6.71 0.56 -0.57
N GLY A 6 -7.94 1.04 -0.41
CA GLY A 6 -8.79 1.44 -1.52
C GLY A 6 -10.17 1.86 -1.05
N HIS A 7 -11.05 2.16 -2.00
CA HIS A 7 -12.46 2.42 -1.69
C HIS A 7 -13.25 1.13 -1.58
N GLU A 8 -14.10 1.03 -0.56
CA GLU A 8 -14.94 -0.15 -0.28
C GLU A 8 -16.15 -0.27 -1.22
N LYS A 9 -16.46 0.76 -2.02
CA LYS A 9 -17.58 0.72 -2.96
C LYS A 9 -17.28 -0.25 -4.10
N GLU A 10 -18.15 -1.24 -4.26
CA GLU A 10 -18.10 -2.32 -5.26
C GLU A 10 -17.91 -1.83 -6.72
N ASN A 11 -18.27 -0.58 -7.01
CA ASN A 11 -18.18 0.05 -8.34
C ASN A 11 -17.28 1.30 -8.37
N ALA A 12 -16.46 1.53 -7.34
CA ALA A 12 -15.51 2.65 -7.38
C ALA A 12 -14.48 2.43 -8.50
N PRO A 13 -14.11 3.48 -9.25
CA PRO A 13 -13.02 3.37 -10.21
C PRO A 13 -11.78 2.80 -9.53
N HIS A 14 -11.15 1.78 -10.12
CA HIS A 14 -9.95 1.13 -9.60
C HIS A 14 -8.70 2.04 -9.63
N THR A 15 -8.90 3.35 -9.75
CA THR A 15 -7.87 4.38 -9.94
C THR A 15 -7.24 4.86 -8.62
N GLN A 16 -7.78 4.42 -7.47
CA GLN A 16 -7.37 4.96 -6.17
C GLN A 16 -6.90 3.91 -5.16
N GLY A 17 -6.96 2.62 -5.51
CA GLY A 17 -6.48 1.56 -4.64
C GLY A 17 -5.00 1.29 -4.83
N VAL A 18 -4.31 0.95 -3.75
CA VAL A 18 -2.95 0.41 -3.77
C VAL A 18 -2.96 -0.96 -3.10
N ALA A 19 -2.13 -1.87 -3.61
CA ALA A 19 -2.05 -3.22 -3.07
C ALA A 19 -0.61 -3.72 -3.03
N LEU A 20 -0.27 -4.45 -1.96
CA LEU A 20 1.00 -5.14 -1.80
C LEU A 20 0.74 -6.66 -1.77
N MET A 21 1.18 -7.35 -2.81
CA MET A 21 1.16 -8.82 -2.87
C MET A 21 2.34 -9.40 -2.12
N LEU A 22 2.05 -10.24 -1.12
CA LEU A 22 3.08 -10.87 -0.30
C LEU A 22 3.32 -12.32 -0.70
N SER A 23 4.59 -12.65 -0.94
CA SER A 23 5.07 -14.02 -1.03
C SER A 23 4.91 -14.74 0.31
N LYS A 24 5.06 -16.07 0.32
CA LYS A 24 4.99 -16.87 1.57
C LYS A 24 6.02 -16.40 2.61
N VAL A 25 7.23 -16.06 2.17
CA VAL A 25 8.31 -15.58 3.04
C VAL A 25 7.99 -14.19 3.57
N ALA A 26 7.57 -13.26 2.71
CA ALA A 26 7.23 -11.90 3.11
C ALA A 26 6.04 -11.87 4.09
N ARG A 27 5.05 -12.76 3.90
CA ARG A 27 3.94 -12.93 4.83
C ARG A 27 4.40 -13.29 6.23
N ASN A 28 5.37 -14.20 6.36
CA ASN A 28 5.90 -14.61 7.67
C ASN A 28 6.77 -13.53 8.32
N ALA A 29 7.35 -12.65 7.51
CA ALA A 29 8.16 -11.54 7.97
C ALA A 29 7.33 -10.29 8.35
N LEU A 30 6.07 -10.20 7.94
CA LEU A 30 5.22 -9.04 8.22
C LEU A 30 4.98 -8.87 9.73
N VAL A 31 5.31 -7.70 10.27
CA VAL A 31 5.05 -7.32 11.67
C VAL A 31 3.70 -6.64 11.80
N GLY A 32 3.37 -5.78 10.83
CA GLY A 32 2.14 -5.00 10.82
C GLY A 32 2.09 -4.11 9.60
N TRP A 33 0.91 -3.58 9.32
CA TRP A 33 0.71 -2.62 8.25
C TRP A 33 -0.44 -1.67 8.61
N GLU A 34 -0.42 -0.50 7.99
CA GLU A 34 -1.44 0.53 8.12
C GLU A 34 -1.69 1.15 6.73
N SER A 35 -2.91 1.63 6.51
CA SER A 35 -3.24 2.46 5.36
C SER A 35 -3.32 3.93 5.77
N HIS A 36 -2.92 4.82 4.86
CA HIS A 36 -3.03 6.27 5.01
C HIS A 36 -3.89 6.82 3.87
N GLY A 37 -5.20 6.58 3.96
CA GLY A 37 -6.14 6.79 2.86
C GLY A 37 -6.06 5.70 1.79
N SER A 38 -6.86 5.84 0.72
CA SER A 38 -7.03 4.80 -0.30
C SER A 38 -5.74 4.49 -1.08
N ARG A 39 -4.85 5.48 -1.23
CA ARG A 39 -3.68 5.40 -2.12
C ARG A 39 -2.36 5.06 -1.43
N ILE A 40 -2.35 4.89 -0.11
CA ILE A 40 -1.10 4.68 0.64
C ILE A 40 -1.21 3.44 1.54
N ILE A 41 -0.23 2.55 1.43
CA ILE A 41 0.03 1.46 2.36
C ILE A 41 1.42 1.64 2.94
N LYS A 42 1.54 1.47 4.25
CA LYS A 42 2.81 1.31 4.95
C LYS A 42 2.84 -0.05 5.64
N ALA A 43 3.85 -0.86 5.35
CA ALA A 43 4.02 -2.20 5.90
C ALA A 43 5.41 -2.36 6.50
N LEU A 44 5.48 -2.94 7.69
CA LEU A 44 6.70 -3.20 8.45
C LEU A 44 7.03 -4.69 8.39
N PHE A 45 8.26 -5.03 8.00
CA PHE A 45 8.75 -6.40 7.92
C PHE A 45 9.97 -6.61 8.81
N LYS A 46 10.05 -7.75 9.48
CA LYS A 46 11.30 -8.23 10.09
C LYS A 46 12.26 -8.63 8.99
N THR A 47 13.52 -8.25 9.15
CA THR A 47 14.59 -8.75 8.27
C THR A 47 15.19 -10.01 8.86
N MET A 48 16.08 -10.67 8.10
CA MET A 48 16.88 -11.78 8.62
C MET A 48 17.90 -11.32 9.67
N LYS A 49 18.27 -10.04 9.68
CA LYS A 49 19.15 -9.49 10.71
C LYS A 49 18.32 -9.23 11.96
N GLU A 50 18.68 -9.91 13.04
CA GLU A 50 18.00 -9.81 14.32
C GLU A 50 17.93 -8.34 14.80
N GLY A 51 16.78 -7.97 15.36
CA GLY A 51 16.49 -6.60 15.80
C GLY A 51 16.29 -5.57 14.68
N THR A 52 16.43 -5.94 13.40
CA THR A 52 16.27 -5.01 12.27
C THR A 52 14.93 -5.22 11.55
N THR A 53 14.21 -4.13 11.34
CA THR A 53 12.96 -4.09 10.57
C THR A 53 13.09 -3.16 9.37
N ILE A 54 12.33 -3.43 8.32
CA ILE A 54 12.24 -2.58 7.11
C ILE A 54 10.79 -2.11 6.97
N ASN A 55 10.64 -0.83 6.66
CA ASN A 55 9.36 -0.23 6.27
C ASN A 55 9.28 -0.14 4.75
N ILE A 56 8.18 -0.63 4.19
CA ILE A 56 7.81 -0.44 2.78
C ILE A 56 6.61 0.49 2.75
N ILE A 57 6.74 1.61 2.04
CA ILE A 57 5.65 2.55 1.80
C ILE A 57 5.36 2.53 0.31
N GLN A 58 4.13 2.15 -0.05
CA GLN A 58 3.66 2.20 -1.42
C GLN A 58 2.58 3.28 -1.52
N CYS A 59 2.78 4.21 -2.43
CA CYS A 59 1.90 5.34 -2.66
C CYS A 59 1.60 5.47 -4.15
N TYR A 60 0.34 5.71 -4.49
CA TYR A 60 -0.04 6.17 -5.83
C TYR A 60 -0.25 7.69 -5.79
N ALA A 61 0.66 8.43 -6.45
CA ALA A 61 0.56 9.88 -6.54
C ALA A 61 -0.65 10.30 -7.40
N PRO A 62 -1.37 11.37 -7.04
CA PRO A 62 -2.37 11.96 -7.94
C PRO A 62 -1.75 12.32 -9.29
N THR A 63 -2.47 12.07 -10.38
CA THR A 63 -2.19 12.75 -11.64
C THR A 63 -2.56 14.21 -11.48
N ASN A 64 -1.71 15.12 -11.96
CA ASN A 64 -2.05 16.54 -11.97
C ASN A 64 -3.17 16.70 -13.00
N ASP A 65 -4.41 16.83 -12.56
CA ASP A 65 -5.52 17.19 -13.42
C ASP A 65 -5.37 18.69 -13.69
N SER A 66 -4.49 19.06 -14.62
CA SER A 66 -4.40 20.43 -15.11
C SER A 66 -5.71 20.73 -15.83
N ASN A 67 -6.68 21.28 -15.11
CA ASN A 67 -7.81 21.96 -15.74
C ASN A 67 -7.27 23.24 -16.39
N ASP A 68 -6.83 23.13 -17.64
CA ASP A 68 -6.51 24.27 -18.51
C ASP A 68 -7.78 24.81 -19.21
N ASP A 69 -8.96 24.64 -18.60
CA ASP A 69 -10.23 25.18 -19.09
C ASP A 69 -10.75 26.28 -18.13
N ILE A 70 -10.28 27.52 -18.34
CA ILE A 70 -10.99 28.77 -18.01
C ILE A 70 -11.08 29.60 -19.28
#